data_AF-A0A935HK09-F1
#
_entry.id   AF-A0A935HK09-F1
#
_cell.length_a   1.000
_cell.length_b   1.000
_cell.length_c   1.000
_cell.angle_alpha   90.00
_cell.angle_beta   90.00
_cell.angle_gamma   90.00
#
_symmetry.space_group_name_H-M   'P 1'
#
loop_
_entity.id
_entity.type
_entity.pdbx_description
1 polymer ?
#
loop_
_entity_poly.entity_id
_entity_poly.type
_entity_poly.pdbx_seq_one_letter_code
_entity_poly.pdbx_strand_id
1 'polypeptide(L)'
;MVVFILLHLVHTLFTSKFKRLISWISGVISFLVVVTIGVTGYILVWDQKAKLTGYLTAKLFSGLRIFDPAIMGAFLLNDLTVVGGFFKVALFGHIALSLITVIIIWIHVMRISKPKIFPPKKLILYVSIAVGIISIAFPVKSDPAAQLTNLPAQTTFDWFYYFGYYLMKIFSVWQNWAIMIGSGLILSILPFFMRRNDRYPVHIDLDICDGCNLCSYDCPYDAIDMLIHEGERKAILSPEKCVGCTICIGSCKEHAITHSDFPGYEMQPATRHHVTVFTCSFFPETSFPNDVNIKEYKVPCLGSVMIKDVQQILDNNSEKVAFLGCEDCYYRYGKNWAVDRMLQKRPPALSKRYDCSRLRLFTLNQHKLELLSEFSKETNGKTGKEAQVKDFYKVKPVFAVLMLTAFFALFVPFTSTTVRFFNPKDKTLIVNFKYISSPTAFEKSTSTMKHMQSAAPVVKSRSSVELKIYASGSRKLLYEKQYTPRGMRHDIAMFIFTQMNITEDKVDVELKETEGEKRELILNEVQVKPGDGTFLILHDGKLVVAKEGT
;
A
#
# COMPACT_ATOMS: atom_id res chain seq x y z
N MET A 1 8.25 -3.77 5.91
CA MET A 1 7.15 -4.00 4.95
C MET A 1 6.79 -2.73 4.18
N VAL A 2 6.40 -1.64 4.85
CA VAL A 2 6.02 -0.35 4.21
C VAL A 2 7.04 0.13 3.17
N VAL A 3 8.33 0.11 3.51
CA VAL A 3 9.41 0.50 2.58
C VAL A 3 9.38 -0.31 1.27
N PHE A 4 9.13 -1.62 1.32
CA PHE A 4 9.02 -2.43 0.10
C PHE A 4 7.78 -2.09 -0.72
N ILE A 5 6.67 -1.74 -0.07
CA ILE A 5 5.45 -1.29 -0.77
C ILE A 5 5.73 0.02 -1.48
N LEU A 6 6.41 0.98 -0.84
CA LEU A 6 6.80 2.25 -1.44
C LEU A 6 7.79 2.05 -2.60
N LEU A 7 8.81 1.19 -2.44
CA LEU A 7 9.72 0.85 -3.52
C LEU A 7 9.01 0.16 -4.69
N HIS A 8 8.02 -0.71 -4.40
CA HIS A 8 7.20 -1.34 -5.42
C HIS A 8 6.33 -0.31 -6.16
N LEU A 9 5.69 0.62 -5.43
CA LEU A 9 4.91 1.72 -6.00
C LEU A 9 5.79 2.60 -6.91
N VAL A 10 6.96 3.00 -6.43
CA VAL A 10 7.91 3.84 -7.18
C VAL A 10 8.43 3.11 -8.42
N HIS A 11 8.82 1.84 -8.28
CA HIS A 11 9.28 1.03 -9.41
C HIS A 11 8.19 0.86 -10.47
N THR A 12 6.96 0.55 -10.07
CA THR A 12 5.84 0.39 -11.02
C THR A 12 5.47 1.70 -11.70
N LEU A 13 5.56 2.83 -10.98
CA LEU A 13 5.35 4.17 -11.53
C LEU A 13 6.39 4.52 -12.60
N PHE A 14 7.69 4.36 -12.31
CA PHE A 14 8.76 4.67 -13.26
C PHE A 14 8.83 3.73 -14.45
N THR A 15 8.52 2.44 -14.25
CA THR A 15 8.50 1.47 -15.35
C THR A 15 7.21 1.50 -16.16
N SER A 16 6.24 2.34 -15.77
CA SER A 16 4.90 2.40 -16.37
C SER A 16 4.21 1.03 -16.47
N LYS A 17 4.44 0.16 -15.47
CA LYS A 17 3.89 -1.20 -15.39
C LYS A 17 2.52 -1.23 -14.67
N PHE A 18 1.82 -0.10 -14.53
CA PHE A 18 0.53 0.04 -13.85
C PHE A 18 -0.70 -0.06 -14.77
N LYS A 19 -0.61 -0.85 -15.86
CA LYS A 19 -1.61 -0.90 -16.94
C LYS A 19 -3.05 -1.21 -16.51
N ARG A 20 -3.22 -1.89 -15.38
CA ARG A 20 -4.52 -2.38 -14.91
C ARG A 20 -4.95 -1.60 -13.69
N LEU A 21 -6.04 -0.88 -13.87
CA LEU A 21 -6.65 -0.07 -12.82
C LEU A 21 -6.95 -0.89 -11.56
N ILE A 22 -7.45 -2.11 -11.70
CA ILE A 22 -7.74 -3.00 -10.55
C ILE A 22 -6.49 -3.31 -9.75
N SER A 23 -5.37 -3.69 -10.40
CA SER A 23 -4.11 -3.97 -9.70
C SER A 23 -3.56 -2.71 -9.03
N TRP A 24 -3.68 -1.54 -9.68
CA TRP A 24 -3.25 -0.28 -9.09
C TRP A 24 -4.08 0.12 -7.87
N ILE A 25 -5.41 0.18 -8.00
CA ILE A 25 -6.33 0.53 -6.91
C ILE A 25 -6.20 -0.45 -5.75
N SER A 26 -6.18 -1.76 -6.01
CA SER A 26 -5.97 -2.76 -4.96
C SER A 26 -4.61 -2.60 -4.27
N GLY A 27 -3.57 -2.15 -4.98
CA GLY A 27 -2.27 -1.82 -4.39
C GLY A 27 -2.33 -0.61 -3.45
N VAL A 28 -3.03 0.45 -3.85
CA VAL A 28 -3.26 1.64 -2.99
C VAL A 28 -4.08 1.26 -1.75
N ILE A 29 -5.16 0.49 -1.92
CA ILE A 29 -5.96 -0.02 -0.79
C ILE A 29 -5.10 -0.89 0.13
N SER A 30 -4.28 -1.79 -0.42
CA SER A 30 -3.37 -2.63 0.37
C SER A 30 -2.41 -1.79 1.21
N PHE A 31 -1.84 -0.72 0.65
CA PHE A 31 -0.97 0.20 1.39
C PHE A 31 -1.71 0.85 2.58
N LEU A 32 -2.93 1.35 2.38
CA LEU A 32 -3.74 1.97 3.44
C LEU A 32 -4.11 0.96 4.55
N VAL A 33 -4.48 -0.27 4.17
CA VAL A 33 -4.76 -1.35 5.13
C VAL A 33 -3.52 -1.68 5.95
N VAL A 34 -2.35 -1.80 5.32
CA VAL A 34 -1.07 -2.04 6.01
C VAL A 34 -0.73 -0.94 7.01
N VAL A 35 -0.93 0.33 6.64
CA VAL A 35 -0.70 1.45 7.57
C VAL A 35 -1.66 1.36 8.76
N THR A 36 -2.93 1.03 8.51
CA THR A 36 -3.95 0.87 9.56
C THR A 36 -3.63 -0.31 10.50
N ILE A 37 -3.16 -1.44 9.96
CA ILE A 37 -2.70 -2.58 10.74
C ILE A 37 -1.52 -2.17 11.64
N GLY A 38 -0.56 -1.40 11.11
CA GLY A 38 0.56 -0.91 11.92
C GLY A 38 0.12 0.01 13.07
N VAL A 39 -0.75 0.98 12.79
CA VAL A 39 -1.31 1.88 13.81
C VAL A 39 -2.05 1.11 14.91
N THR A 40 -2.95 0.20 14.53
CA THR A 40 -3.68 -0.64 15.50
C THR A 40 -2.74 -1.55 16.28
N GLY A 41 -1.71 -2.11 15.64
CA GLY A 41 -0.67 -2.91 16.29
C GLY A 41 0.09 -2.11 17.36
N TYR A 42 0.45 -0.86 17.06
CA TYR A 42 1.09 0.02 18.05
C TYR A 42 0.18 0.32 19.25
N ILE A 43 -1.12 0.52 19.02
CA ILE A 43 -2.07 0.76 20.13
C ILE A 43 -2.19 -0.48 21.04
N LEU A 44 -2.08 -1.70 20.50
CA LEU A 44 -2.21 -2.94 21.26
C LEU A 44 -1.06 -3.22 22.24
N VAL A 45 0.09 -2.55 22.09
CA VAL A 45 1.25 -2.71 23.01
C VAL A 45 0.99 -2.10 24.39
N TRP A 46 0.13 -1.09 24.47
CA TRP A 46 -0.28 -0.43 25.71
C TRP A 46 0.85 0.26 26.53
N ASP A 47 1.84 0.81 25.84
CA ASP A 47 2.88 1.69 26.40
C ASP A 47 2.51 3.19 26.24
N GLN A 48 3.39 4.11 26.68
CA GLN A 48 3.18 5.55 26.51
C GLN A 48 3.01 5.97 25.03
N LYS A 49 3.67 5.26 24.11
CA LYS A 49 3.48 5.46 22.67
C LYS A 49 2.08 5.05 22.24
N ALA A 50 1.62 3.86 22.64
CA ALA A 50 0.25 3.41 22.40
C ALA A 50 -0.79 4.40 22.93
N LYS A 51 -0.57 4.96 24.12
CA LYS A 51 -1.40 6.02 24.70
C LYS A 51 -1.48 7.25 23.78
N LEU A 52 -0.34 7.72 23.29
CA LEU A 52 -0.28 8.85 22.34
C LEU A 52 -0.96 8.50 21.01
N THR A 53 -0.67 7.34 20.42
CA THR A 53 -1.24 6.89 19.15
C THR A 53 -2.75 6.76 19.26
N GLY A 54 -3.28 6.20 20.35
CA GLY A 54 -4.69 6.12 20.64
C GLY A 54 -5.34 7.51 20.74
N TYR A 55 -4.72 8.42 21.50
CA TYR A 55 -5.17 9.82 21.58
C TYR A 55 -5.19 10.52 20.22
N LEU A 56 -4.12 10.42 19.43
CA LEU A 56 -4.02 11.07 18.11
C LEU A 56 -5.01 10.46 17.11
N THR A 57 -5.24 9.16 17.18
CA THR A 57 -6.27 8.46 16.40
C THR A 57 -7.66 8.96 16.79
N ALA A 58 -7.97 8.99 18.09
CA ALA A 58 -9.25 9.51 18.58
C ALA A 58 -9.46 10.97 18.17
N LYS A 59 -8.41 11.80 18.24
CA LYS A 59 -8.44 13.21 17.80
C LYS A 59 -8.66 13.35 16.30
N LEU A 60 -8.08 12.45 15.50
CA LEU A 60 -8.31 12.41 14.06
C LEU A 60 -9.78 12.08 13.76
N PHE A 61 -10.34 11.06 14.43
CA PHE A 61 -11.73 10.64 14.22
C PHE A 61 -12.75 11.61 14.82
N SER A 62 -12.47 12.29 15.93
CA SER A 62 -13.37 13.31 16.50
C SER A 62 -13.57 14.52 15.60
N GLY A 63 -12.70 14.72 14.60
CA GLY A 63 -12.92 15.69 13.54
C GLY A 63 -14.09 15.32 12.61
N LEU A 64 -14.45 14.04 12.54
CA LEU A 64 -15.67 13.58 11.90
C LEU A 64 -16.78 13.74 12.95
N ARG A 65 -17.81 14.53 12.65
CA ARG A 65 -18.94 14.86 13.57
C ARG A 65 -19.70 13.65 14.16
N ILE A 66 -19.35 12.45 13.73
CA ILE A 66 -19.90 11.16 14.16
C ILE A 66 -19.27 10.71 15.48
N PHE A 67 -17.99 11.04 15.75
CA PHE A 67 -17.26 10.57 16.92
C PHE A 67 -17.16 11.64 18.00
N ASP A 68 -17.49 11.25 19.23
CA ASP A 68 -17.45 12.11 20.40
C ASP A 68 -16.00 12.43 20.80
N PRO A 69 -15.62 13.71 20.97
CA PRO A 69 -14.29 14.11 21.43
C PRO A 69 -13.86 13.46 22.77
N ALA A 70 -14.81 13.03 23.60
CA ALA A 70 -14.51 12.35 24.86
C ALA A 70 -13.69 11.06 24.71
N ILE A 71 -13.71 10.42 23.54
CA ILE A 71 -12.87 9.24 23.26
C ILE A 71 -11.38 9.61 23.41
N MET A 72 -10.99 10.85 23.08
CA MET A 72 -9.62 11.33 23.28
C MET A 72 -9.22 11.28 24.76
N GLY A 73 -10.12 11.72 25.64
CA GLY A 73 -9.92 11.72 27.08
C GLY A 73 -9.73 10.31 27.65
N ALA A 74 -10.49 9.33 27.14
CA ALA A 74 -10.39 7.94 27.59
C ALA A 74 -8.98 7.36 27.41
N PHE A 75 -8.30 7.67 26.30
CA PHE A 75 -6.90 7.29 26.10
C PHE A 75 -5.95 8.06 27.02
N LEU A 76 -6.16 9.37 27.20
CA LEU A 76 -5.30 10.18 28.06
C LEU A 76 -5.40 9.80 29.54
N LEU A 77 -6.58 9.39 30.01
CA LEU A 77 -6.79 8.91 31.37
C LEU A 77 -6.53 7.42 31.55
N ASN A 78 -6.16 6.67 30.51
CA ASN A 78 -6.02 5.20 30.65
C ASN A 78 -7.26 4.54 31.29
N ASP A 79 -8.46 5.03 30.97
CA ASP A 79 -9.71 4.51 31.55
C ASP A 79 -10.03 3.14 30.93
N LEU A 80 -9.66 2.06 31.62
CA LEU A 80 -9.83 0.69 31.15
C LEU A 80 -11.31 0.29 31.00
N THR A 81 -12.25 0.97 31.67
CA THR A 81 -13.67 0.65 31.52
C THR A 81 -14.20 1.08 30.15
N VAL A 82 -13.71 2.21 29.64
CA VAL A 82 -14.06 2.74 28.32
C VAL A 82 -13.13 2.16 27.25
N VAL A 83 -11.82 2.13 27.52
CA VAL A 83 -10.83 1.69 26.53
C VAL A 83 -10.75 0.17 26.43
N GLY A 84 -11.12 -0.61 27.45
CA GLY A 84 -11.12 -2.07 27.38
C GLY A 84 -12.04 -2.62 26.28
N GLY A 85 -13.17 -1.97 26.04
CA GLY A 85 -14.05 -2.28 24.90
C GLY A 85 -13.38 -1.96 23.56
N PHE A 86 -12.74 -0.79 23.46
CA PHE A 86 -11.97 -0.40 22.27
C PHE A 86 -10.81 -1.37 21.99
N PHE A 87 -10.08 -1.82 23.01
CA PHE A 87 -8.96 -2.75 22.86
C PHE A 87 -9.41 -4.07 22.20
N LYS A 88 -10.56 -4.61 22.62
CA LYS A 88 -11.16 -5.79 21.98
C LYS A 88 -11.46 -5.52 20.51
N VAL A 89 -12.11 -4.40 20.19
CA VAL A 89 -12.44 -4.01 18.81
C VAL A 89 -11.16 -3.84 17.98
N ALA A 90 -10.14 -3.19 18.52
CA ALA A 90 -8.85 -2.98 17.88
C ALA A 90 -8.12 -4.31 17.62
N LEU A 91 -8.15 -5.25 18.57
CA LEU A 91 -7.57 -6.58 18.40
C LEU A 91 -8.27 -7.38 17.29
N PHE A 92 -9.60 -7.47 17.35
CA PHE A 92 -10.38 -8.15 16.30
C PHE A 92 -10.21 -7.46 14.94
N GLY A 93 -10.20 -6.13 14.91
CA GLY A 93 -9.96 -5.34 13.72
C GLY A 93 -8.56 -5.58 13.14
N HIS A 94 -7.53 -5.64 13.97
CA HIS A 94 -6.15 -5.91 13.54
C HIS A 94 -6.01 -7.29 12.88
N ILE A 95 -6.62 -8.32 13.49
CA ILE A 95 -6.65 -9.67 12.94
C ILE A 95 -7.47 -9.71 11.64
N ALA A 96 -8.67 -9.12 11.63
CA ALA A 96 -9.55 -9.10 10.47
C ALA A 96 -8.91 -8.38 9.27
N LEU A 97 -8.30 -7.20 9.47
CA LEU A 97 -7.59 -6.45 8.43
C LEU A 97 -6.40 -7.25 7.87
N SER A 98 -5.71 -8.01 8.73
CA SER A 98 -4.61 -8.89 8.31
C SER A 98 -5.11 -10.01 7.38
N LEU A 99 -6.25 -10.62 7.68
CA LEU A 99 -6.89 -11.61 6.80
C LEU A 99 -7.41 -10.99 5.50
N ILE A 100 -8.02 -9.80 5.58
CA ILE A 100 -8.45 -9.03 4.40
C ILE A 100 -7.27 -8.72 3.48
N THR A 101 -6.07 -8.49 4.03
CA THR A 101 -4.87 -8.25 3.22
C THR A 101 -4.55 -9.43 2.29
N VAL A 102 -4.81 -10.68 2.71
CA VAL A 102 -4.65 -11.86 1.84
C VAL A 102 -5.61 -11.81 0.65
N ILE A 103 -6.87 -11.43 0.89
CA ILE A 103 -7.89 -11.27 -0.16
C ILE A 103 -7.50 -10.14 -1.12
N ILE A 104 -7.03 -9.00 -0.58
CA ILE A 104 -6.58 -7.87 -1.40
C ILE A 104 -5.37 -8.28 -2.26
N ILE A 105 -4.39 -8.98 -1.71
CA ILE A 105 -3.24 -9.49 -2.47
C ILE A 105 -3.70 -10.46 -3.56
N TRP A 106 -4.66 -11.33 -3.28
CA TRP A 106 -5.26 -12.20 -4.30
C TRP A 106 -5.89 -11.38 -5.42
N ILE A 107 -6.74 -10.39 -5.12
CA ILE A 107 -7.32 -9.47 -6.13
C ILE A 107 -6.22 -8.73 -6.91
N HIS A 108 -5.18 -8.28 -6.23
CA HIS A 108 -4.06 -7.54 -6.81
C HIS A 108 -3.33 -8.36 -7.89
N VAL A 109 -3.19 -9.67 -7.69
CA VAL A 109 -2.50 -10.59 -8.62
C VAL A 109 -3.42 -11.45 -9.48
N MET A 110 -4.73 -11.48 -9.23
CA MET A 110 -5.70 -12.43 -9.83
C MET A 110 -5.68 -12.45 -11.35
N ARG A 111 -5.41 -11.30 -11.99
CA ARG A 111 -5.40 -11.21 -13.45
C ARG A 111 -4.03 -11.53 -14.08
N ILE A 112 -3.03 -11.90 -13.29
CA ILE A 112 -1.66 -12.12 -13.75
C ILE A 112 -1.40 -13.63 -13.80
N SER A 113 -1.05 -14.16 -14.97
CA SER A 113 -0.65 -15.57 -15.08
C SER A 113 0.70 -15.79 -14.41
N LYS A 114 0.82 -16.83 -13.57
CA LYS A 114 2.07 -17.21 -12.88
C LYS A 114 2.69 -16.04 -12.09
N PRO A 115 1.99 -15.44 -11.10
CA PRO A 115 2.56 -14.37 -10.30
C PRO A 115 3.72 -14.92 -9.45
N LYS A 116 4.87 -14.25 -9.50
CA LYS A 116 6.01 -14.61 -8.65
C LYS A 116 5.82 -13.95 -7.29
N ILE A 117 5.21 -14.67 -6.35
CA ILE A 117 4.92 -14.16 -5.00
C ILE A 117 6.18 -14.22 -4.12
N PHE A 118 6.97 -15.27 -4.24
CA PHE A 118 8.16 -15.48 -3.42
C PHE A 118 9.44 -15.12 -4.18
N PRO A 119 10.39 -14.42 -3.54
CA PRO A 119 11.71 -14.20 -4.11
C PRO A 119 12.54 -15.52 -4.14
N PRO A 120 13.68 -15.53 -4.85
CA PRO A 120 14.57 -16.71 -4.89
C PRO A 120 15.00 -17.17 -3.49
N LYS A 121 15.07 -18.49 -3.25
CA LYS A 121 15.39 -19.09 -1.94
C LYS A 121 16.66 -18.52 -1.28
N LYS A 122 17.72 -18.28 -2.07
CA LYS A 122 18.96 -17.69 -1.57
C LYS A 122 18.76 -16.26 -1.03
N LEU A 123 17.92 -15.47 -1.71
CA LEU A 123 17.62 -14.11 -1.27
C LEU A 123 16.80 -14.10 0.01
N ILE A 124 15.82 -15.01 0.13
CA ILE A 124 15.05 -15.19 1.38
C ILE A 124 16.01 -15.46 2.54
N LEU A 125 16.89 -16.45 2.38
CA LEU A 125 17.85 -16.82 3.43
C LEU A 125 18.73 -15.64 3.86
N TYR A 126 19.35 -14.95 2.89
CA TYR A 126 20.26 -13.85 3.20
C TYR A 126 19.54 -12.64 3.80
N VAL A 127 18.34 -12.30 3.32
CA VAL A 127 17.53 -11.22 3.91
C VAL A 127 17.10 -11.59 5.32
N SER A 128 16.67 -12.83 5.58
CA SER A 128 16.32 -13.28 6.94
C SER A 128 17.51 -13.20 7.90
N ILE A 129 18.70 -13.61 7.47
CA ILE A 129 19.93 -13.49 8.27
C ILE A 129 20.23 -12.00 8.55
N ALA A 130 20.18 -11.15 7.53
CA ALA A 130 20.46 -9.73 7.69
C ALA A 130 19.46 -9.03 8.63
N VAL A 131 18.17 -9.32 8.50
CA VAL A 131 17.14 -8.80 9.41
C VAL A 131 17.38 -9.31 10.83
N GLY A 132 17.71 -10.60 11.00
CA GLY A 132 18.05 -11.17 12.31
C GLY A 132 19.23 -10.46 12.97
N ILE A 133 20.30 -10.18 12.22
CA ILE A 133 21.47 -9.42 12.72
C ILE A 133 21.05 -8.01 13.14
N ILE A 134 20.28 -7.29 12.30
CA ILE A 134 19.80 -5.94 12.63
C ILE A 134 18.91 -5.96 13.88
N SER A 135 18.00 -6.92 13.99
CA SER A 135 17.11 -7.04 15.16
C SER A 135 17.87 -7.29 16.46
N ILE A 136 18.99 -8.00 16.42
CA ILE A 136 19.86 -8.22 17.58
C ILE A 136 20.71 -6.97 17.87
N ALA A 137 21.26 -6.33 16.85
CA ALA A 137 22.14 -5.15 17.01
C ALA A 137 21.37 -3.89 17.45
N PHE A 138 20.15 -3.72 16.95
CA PHE A 138 19.29 -2.55 17.21
C PHE A 138 17.89 -3.00 17.66
N PRO A 139 17.75 -3.56 18.87
CA PRO A 139 16.46 -4.02 19.37
C PRO A 139 15.52 -2.83 19.61
N VAL A 140 14.30 -2.93 19.08
CA VAL A 140 13.23 -1.96 19.35
C VAL A 140 12.73 -2.19 20.77
N LYS A 141 12.92 -1.20 21.65
CA LYS A 141 12.42 -1.23 23.02
C LYS A 141 11.03 -0.60 23.08
N SER A 142 10.14 -1.18 23.86
CA SER A 142 8.88 -0.55 24.23
C SER A 142 9.12 0.65 25.14
N ASP A 143 8.24 1.64 25.06
CA ASP A 143 8.25 2.76 26.00
C ASP A 143 7.70 2.27 27.37
N PRO A 144 7.81 3.05 28.46
CA PRO A 144 7.21 2.69 29.74
C PRO A 144 5.71 2.43 29.62
N ALA A 145 5.15 1.64 30.55
CA ALA A 145 3.72 1.34 30.58
C ALA A 145 2.87 2.62 30.61
N ALA A 146 1.69 2.58 29.96
CA ALA A 146 0.78 3.71 29.95
C ALA A 146 0.31 4.05 31.39
N GLN A 147 0.65 5.25 31.86
CA GLN A 147 0.27 5.76 33.18
C GLN A 147 -0.90 6.74 33.08
N LEU A 148 -1.70 6.85 34.15
CA LEU A 148 -2.90 7.70 34.22
C LEU A 148 -2.55 9.20 34.25
N THR A 149 -1.51 9.56 35.00
CA THR A 149 -1.19 10.92 35.43
C THR A 149 -0.17 11.64 34.54
N ASN A 150 0.39 10.97 33.53
CA ASN A 150 1.48 11.51 32.73
C ASN A 150 1.09 11.70 31.26
N LEU A 151 1.34 12.90 30.73
CA LEU A 151 1.23 13.18 29.30
C LEU A 151 2.39 12.53 28.52
N PRO A 152 2.12 11.85 27.39
CA PRO A 152 3.17 11.26 26.57
C PRO A 152 3.90 12.36 25.76
N ALA A 153 4.79 13.09 26.43
CA ALA A 153 5.51 14.23 25.84
C ALA A 153 6.81 13.81 25.13
N GLN A 154 7.38 12.65 25.49
CA GLN A 154 8.65 12.15 24.94
C GLN A 154 8.48 10.70 24.47
N THR A 155 7.86 10.53 23.30
CA THR A 155 7.73 9.22 22.66
C THR A 155 8.53 9.18 21.36
N THR A 156 9.08 8.01 21.05
CA THR A 156 9.66 7.74 19.73
C THR A 156 8.57 7.80 18.66
N PHE A 157 8.91 8.36 17.49
CA PHE A 157 8.00 8.62 16.39
C PHE A 157 8.40 7.79 15.18
N ASP A 158 7.54 6.86 14.77
CA ASP A 158 7.72 6.04 13.58
C ASP A 158 7.15 6.76 12.36
N TRP A 159 8.02 7.31 11.51
CA TRP A 159 7.61 8.05 10.33
C TRP A 159 6.81 7.22 9.32
N PHE A 160 6.94 5.89 9.29
CA PHE A 160 6.22 5.06 8.33
C PHE A 160 4.73 4.95 8.63
N TYR A 161 4.37 4.95 9.91
CA TYR A 161 2.98 4.81 10.35
C TYR A 161 2.38 6.11 10.86
N TYR A 162 3.20 7.03 11.39
CA TYR A 162 2.69 8.22 12.06
C TYR A 162 2.76 9.49 11.20
N PHE A 163 3.25 9.42 9.95
CA PHE A 163 3.33 10.60 9.07
C PHE A 163 2.00 11.39 9.01
N GLY A 164 0.86 10.69 8.99
CA GLY A 164 -0.47 11.32 9.00
C GLY A 164 -0.78 12.07 10.30
N TYR A 165 -0.27 11.62 11.45
CA TYR A 165 -0.44 12.34 12.72
C TYR A 165 0.46 13.58 12.80
N TYR A 166 1.63 13.55 12.17
CA TYR A 166 2.53 14.71 12.14
C TYR A 166 1.84 15.93 11.51
N LEU A 167 1.05 15.70 10.46
CA LEU A 167 0.26 16.74 9.79
C LEU A 167 -0.68 17.49 10.75
N MET A 168 -1.14 16.87 11.83
CA MET A 168 -2.00 17.51 12.84
C MET A 168 -1.29 18.57 13.68
N LYS A 169 0.05 18.66 13.62
CA LYS A 169 0.80 19.77 14.22
C LYS A 169 0.80 21.02 13.36
N ILE A 170 0.61 20.88 12.06
CA ILE A 170 0.74 21.96 11.07
C ILE A 170 -0.64 22.39 10.58
N PHE A 171 -1.54 21.42 10.41
CA PHE A 171 -2.87 21.59 9.82
C PHE A 171 -3.96 21.26 10.83
N SER A 172 -5.15 21.83 10.62
CA SER A 172 -6.34 21.46 11.38
C SER A 172 -6.72 20.00 11.12
N VAL A 173 -7.52 19.39 12.01
CA VAL A 173 -7.95 17.99 11.86
C VAL A 173 -8.70 17.76 10.54
N TRP A 174 -9.53 18.73 10.13
CA TRP A 174 -10.26 18.65 8.86
C TRP A 174 -9.33 18.75 7.65
N GLN A 175 -8.36 19.67 7.68
CA GLN A 175 -7.35 19.77 6.63
C GLN A 175 -6.52 18.50 6.53
N ASN A 176 -6.21 17.85 7.65
CA ASN A 176 -5.50 16.57 7.64
C ASN A 176 -6.30 15.48 6.92
N TRP A 177 -7.59 15.33 7.21
CA TRP A 177 -8.47 14.43 6.46
C TRP A 177 -8.51 14.74 4.97
N ALA A 178 -8.62 16.03 4.61
CA ALA A 178 -8.62 16.45 3.22
C ALA A 178 -7.31 16.09 2.49
N ILE A 179 -6.15 16.25 3.15
CA ILE A 179 -4.84 15.88 2.59
C ILE A 179 -4.73 14.36 2.45
N MET A 180 -5.12 13.58 3.47
CA MET A 180 -5.05 12.12 3.44
C MET A 180 -5.96 11.53 2.36
N ILE A 181 -7.23 11.95 2.30
CA ILE A 181 -8.18 11.50 1.27
C ILE A 181 -7.74 12.01 -0.11
N GLY A 182 -7.37 13.28 -0.21
CA GLY A 182 -6.93 13.90 -1.46
C GLY A 182 -5.71 13.22 -2.05
N SER A 183 -4.68 12.94 -1.25
CA SER A 183 -3.48 12.21 -1.70
C SER A 183 -3.79 10.78 -2.16
N GLY A 184 -4.67 10.05 -1.44
CA GLY A 184 -5.13 8.72 -1.85
C GLY A 184 -5.92 8.74 -3.16
N LEU A 185 -6.78 9.74 -3.37
CA LEU A 185 -7.52 9.94 -4.62
C LEU A 185 -6.59 10.32 -5.78
N ILE A 186 -5.65 11.24 -5.56
CA ILE A 186 -4.65 11.63 -6.56
C ILE A 186 -3.84 10.40 -6.99
N LEU A 187 -3.34 9.60 -6.03
CA LEU A 187 -2.64 8.35 -6.33
C LEU A 187 -3.53 7.39 -7.13
N SER A 188 -4.82 7.30 -6.80
CA SER A 188 -5.76 6.42 -7.51
C SER A 188 -6.07 6.88 -8.95
N ILE A 189 -6.04 8.19 -9.21
CA ILE A 189 -6.32 8.78 -10.52
C ILE A 189 -5.05 8.90 -11.38
N LEU A 190 -3.86 8.88 -10.76
CA LEU A 190 -2.56 8.99 -11.43
C LEU A 190 -2.41 8.13 -12.71
N PRO A 191 -2.88 6.86 -12.73
CA PRO A 191 -2.81 6.04 -13.94
C PRO A 191 -3.54 6.62 -15.14
N PHE A 192 -4.62 7.38 -14.95
CA PHE A 192 -5.40 7.96 -16.06
C PHE A 192 -4.64 9.05 -16.79
N PHE A 193 -3.81 9.82 -16.08
CA PHE A 193 -2.99 10.88 -16.68
C PHE A 193 -1.68 10.34 -17.28
N MET A 194 -1.14 9.26 -16.72
CA MET A 194 0.15 8.69 -17.15
C MET A 194 0.02 7.43 -18.03
N ARG A 195 -1.20 7.05 -18.46
CA ARG A 195 -1.40 5.84 -19.26
C ARG A 195 -0.74 6.03 -20.63
N ARG A 196 0.25 5.19 -20.95
CA ARG A 196 0.64 4.95 -22.34
C ARG A 196 -0.51 4.20 -23.01
N ASN A 197 -0.99 4.68 -24.17
CA ASN A 197 -2.07 4.02 -24.92
C ASN A 197 -1.77 2.53 -25.06
N ASP A 198 -2.76 1.71 -24.72
CA ASP A 198 -2.65 0.28 -24.98
C ASP A 198 -2.65 0.06 -26.49
N ARG A 199 -1.79 -0.85 -26.95
CA ARG A 199 -1.86 -1.34 -28.32
C ARG A 199 -3.19 -2.06 -28.50
N TYR A 200 -3.72 -2.02 -29.72
CA TYR A 200 -4.96 -2.71 -30.03
C TYR A 200 -4.88 -4.19 -29.63
N PRO A 201 -6.00 -4.81 -29.23
CA PRO A 201 -6.03 -6.26 -29.04
C PRO A 201 -5.58 -6.99 -30.32
N VAL A 202 -4.95 -8.15 -30.16
CA VAL A 202 -4.65 -9.02 -31.30
C VAL A 202 -5.95 -9.54 -31.92
N HIS A 203 -5.91 -9.91 -33.20
CA HIS A 203 -7.00 -10.62 -33.86
C HIS A 203 -6.63 -12.10 -34.00
N ILE A 204 -7.59 -13.00 -33.77
CA ILE A 204 -7.40 -14.45 -33.92
C ILE A 204 -8.35 -14.91 -35.02
N ASP A 205 -7.80 -15.42 -36.09
CA ASP A 205 -8.52 -16.09 -37.17
C ASP A 205 -8.93 -17.50 -36.71
N LEU A 206 -10.24 -17.73 -36.57
CA LEU A 206 -10.79 -18.97 -36.06
C LEU A 206 -10.77 -20.10 -37.09
N ASP A 207 -10.69 -19.76 -38.39
CA ASP A 207 -10.66 -20.73 -39.48
C ASP A 207 -9.26 -21.37 -39.57
N ILE A 208 -8.21 -20.58 -39.33
CA ILE A 208 -6.82 -21.06 -39.28
C ILE A 208 -6.49 -21.70 -37.91
N CYS A 209 -7.22 -21.35 -36.85
CA CYS A 209 -6.94 -21.85 -35.50
C CYS A 209 -7.15 -23.37 -35.36
N ASP A 210 -6.09 -24.09 -35.00
CA ASP A 210 -6.08 -25.54 -34.80
C ASP A 210 -6.42 -26.00 -33.37
N GLY A 211 -6.66 -25.06 -32.45
CA GLY A 211 -7.00 -25.38 -31.06
C GLY A 211 -5.83 -25.90 -30.19
N CYS A 212 -4.56 -25.72 -30.59
CA CYS A 212 -3.39 -26.31 -29.92
C CYS A 212 -3.06 -25.78 -28.50
N ASN A 213 -3.72 -24.73 -28.02
CA ASN A 213 -3.60 -24.15 -26.66
C ASN A 213 -2.27 -23.43 -26.32
N LEU A 214 -1.30 -23.34 -27.24
CA LEU A 214 -0.02 -22.67 -26.94
C LEU A 214 -0.19 -21.17 -26.65
N CYS A 215 -1.04 -20.47 -27.40
CA CYS A 215 -1.27 -19.03 -27.22
C CYS A 215 -1.90 -18.69 -25.87
N SER A 216 -2.81 -19.53 -25.35
CA SER A 216 -3.41 -19.39 -24.02
C SER A 216 -2.37 -19.65 -22.92
N TYR A 217 -1.61 -20.74 -23.02
CA TYR A 217 -0.55 -21.07 -22.05
C TYR A 217 0.58 -20.01 -22.00
N ASP A 218 0.85 -19.37 -23.13
CA ASP A 218 1.82 -18.30 -23.33
C ASP A 218 1.17 -16.91 -23.18
N CYS A 219 -0.02 -16.78 -22.60
CA CYS A 219 -0.56 -15.44 -22.33
C CYS A 219 -0.14 -14.99 -20.92
N PRO A 220 0.73 -13.96 -20.73
CA PRO A 220 1.10 -13.48 -19.39
C PRO A 220 -0.06 -12.85 -18.63
N TYR A 221 -1.15 -12.58 -19.35
CA TYR A 221 -2.26 -11.73 -18.95
C TYR A 221 -3.58 -12.48 -18.87
N ASP A 222 -3.55 -13.79 -19.15
CA ASP A 222 -4.70 -14.69 -19.09
C ASP A 222 -5.88 -14.20 -19.95
N ALA A 223 -5.54 -13.69 -21.14
CA ALA A 223 -6.46 -13.04 -22.06
C ALA A 223 -7.02 -13.97 -23.14
N ILE A 224 -6.56 -15.22 -23.24
CA ILE A 224 -6.99 -16.17 -24.26
C ILE A 224 -7.49 -17.43 -23.55
N ASP A 225 -8.76 -17.74 -23.77
CA ASP A 225 -9.44 -18.93 -23.25
C ASP A 225 -9.66 -19.94 -24.39
N MET A 226 -9.51 -21.23 -24.11
CA MET A 226 -9.77 -22.28 -25.09
C MET A 226 -11.21 -22.78 -24.91
N LEU A 227 -12.11 -22.35 -25.80
CA LEU A 227 -13.55 -22.63 -25.71
C LEU A 227 -14.02 -23.45 -26.91
N ILE A 228 -15.18 -24.10 -26.78
CA ILE A 228 -15.84 -24.76 -27.90
C ILE A 228 -16.58 -23.68 -28.69
N HIS A 229 -16.23 -23.54 -29.96
CA HIS A 229 -16.87 -22.65 -30.92
C HIS A 229 -17.24 -23.49 -32.14
N GLU A 230 -18.52 -23.52 -32.50
CA GLU A 230 -19.02 -24.28 -33.66
C GLU A 230 -18.61 -25.78 -33.64
N GLY A 231 -18.57 -26.38 -32.45
CA GLY A 231 -18.22 -27.79 -32.26
C GLY A 231 -16.72 -28.08 -32.18
N GLU A 232 -15.87 -27.11 -32.50
CA GLU A 232 -14.41 -27.24 -32.43
C GLU A 232 -13.82 -26.46 -31.26
N ARG A 233 -12.67 -26.91 -30.75
CA ARG A 233 -11.94 -26.18 -29.71
C ARG A 233 -11.12 -25.06 -30.35
N LYS A 234 -11.46 -23.80 -30.05
CA LYS A 234 -10.81 -22.60 -30.61
C LYS A 234 -10.27 -21.68 -29.51
N ALA A 235 -9.30 -20.85 -29.89
CA ALA A 235 -8.74 -19.83 -29.01
C ALA A 235 -9.57 -18.54 -29.07
N ILE A 236 -10.26 -18.22 -27.98
CA ILE A 236 -11.13 -17.04 -27.88
C ILE A 236 -10.42 -15.98 -27.03
N LEU A 237 -10.29 -14.77 -27.57
CA LEU A 237 -9.66 -13.63 -26.88
C LEU A 237 -10.69 -12.89 -26.02
N SER A 238 -10.30 -12.54 -24.79
CA SER A 238 -10.95 -11.53 -23.95
C SER A 238 -10.30 -10.16 -24.19
N PRO A 239 -10.87 -9.25 -24.99
CA PRO A 239 -10.22 -8.00 -25.38
C PRO A 239 -9.84 -7.12 -24.18
N GLU A 240 -10.66 -7.12 -23.13
CA GLU A 240 -10.47 -6.35 -21.90
C GLU A 240 -9.31 -6.83 -21.03
N LYS A 241 -8.85 -8.08 -21.22
CA LYS A 241 -7.66 -8.62 -20.54
C LYS A 241 -6.39 -8.41 -21.36
N CYS A 242 -6.51 -8.25 -22.68
CA CYS A 242 -5.41 -8.12 -23.62
C CYS A 242 -4.72 -6.75 -23.50
N VAL A 243 -3.38 -6.75 -23.47
CA VAL A 243 -2.58 -5.51 -23.42
C VAL A 243 -1.79 -5.26 -24.72
N GLY A 244 -2.18 -5.95 -25.81
CA GLY A 244 -1.53 -5.88 -27.11
C GLY A 244 -0.05 -6.25 -27.11
N CYS A 245 0.36 -7.19 -26.24
CA CYS A 245 1.77 -7.58 -26.11
C CYS A 245 2.31 -8.42 -27.29
N THR A 246 1.42 -8.95 -28.14
CA THR A 246 1.71 -9.79 -29.32
C THR A 246 2.50 -11.08 -29.06
N ILE A 247 2.72 -11.48 -27.81
CA ILE A 247 3.51 -12.69 -27.50
C ILE A 247 2.83 -13.98 -28.00
N CYS A 248 1.50 -13.98 -28.07
CA CYS A 248 0.72 -15.07 -28.64
C CYS A 248 1.02 -15.29 -30.14
N ILE A 249 1.39 -14.26 -30.89
CA ILE A 249 1.80 -14.37 -32.30
C ILE A 249 2.98 -15.32 -32.42
N GLY A 250 4.04 -15.12 -31.64
CA GLY A 250 5.20 -16.01 -31.60
C GLY A 250 4.92 -17.41 -31.03
N SER A 251 3.72 -17.63 -30.47
CA SER A 251 3.28 -18.92 -29.92
C SER A 251 2.44 -19.73 -30.92
N CYS A 252 1.85 -19.08 -31.92
CA CYS A 252 0.97 -19.70 -32.90
C CYS A 252 1.78 -20.21 -34.10
N LYS A 253 1.81 -21.54 -34.29
CA LYS A 253 2.52 -22.16 -35.42
C LYS A 253 1.83 -21.93 -36.76
N GLU A 254 0.50 -21.88 -36.74
CA GLU A 254 -0.35 -21.75 -37.92
C GLU A 254 -0.50 -20.30 -38.40
N HIS A 255 0.11 -19.33 -37.70
CA HIS A 255 0.01 -17.90 -38.03
C HIS A 255 -1.42 -17.33 -37.97
N ALA A 256 -2.31 -17.97 -37.20
CA ALA A 256 -3.70 -17.55 -37.01
C ALA A 256 -3.88 -16.24 -36.22
N ILE A 257 -2.82 -15.61 -35.70
CA ILE A 257 -2.92 -14.43 -34.83
C ILE A 257 -2.21 -13.24 -35.46
N THR A 258 -2.93 -12.13 -35.63
CA THR A 258 -2.44 -10.90 -36.27
C THR A 258 -2.58 -9.67 -35.35
N HIS A 259 -1.86 -8.61 -35.69
CA HIS A 259 -1.90 -7.33 -34.97
C HIS A 259 -1.48 -6.19 -35.91
N SER A 260 -2.12 -5.03 -35.81
CA SER A 260 -1.88 -3.87 -36.69
C SER A 260 -0.42 -3.42 -36.73
N ASP A 261 0.23 -3.41 -35.57
CA ASP A 261 1.60 -2.91 -35.43
C ASP A 261 2.68 -3.98 -35.71
N PHE A 262 2.30 -5.16 -36.18
CA PHE A 262 3.26 -6.22 -36.49
C PHE A 262 3.84 -5.97 -37.90
N PRO A 263 5.19 -5.93 -38.06
CA PRO A 263 5.79 -5.63 -39.34
C PRO A 263 5.56 -6.76 -40.35
N GLY A 264 5.43 -6.40 -41.63
CA GLY A 264 5.56 -7.35 -42.73
C GLY A 264 7.02 -7.77 -42.90
N TYR A 265 7.26 -9.06 -43.13
CA TYR A 265 8.60 -9.60 -43.38
C TYR A 265 8.82 -9.83 -44.88
N GLU A 266 9.99 -9.42 -45.37
CA GLU A 266 10.44 -9.80 -46.71
C GLU A 266 11.00 -11.22 -46.64
N MET A 267 10.15 -12.19 -46.98
CA MET A 267 10.47 -13.62 -46.93
C MET A 267 10.92 -14.21 -48.27
N GLN A 268 10.85 -13.41 -49.33
CA GLN A 268 11.32 -13.81 -50.66
C GLN A 268 12.85 -13.86 -50.69
N PRO A 269 13.45 -14.80 -51.44
CA PRO A 269 14.90 -14.86 -51.61
C PRO A 269 15.44 -13.52 -52.14
N ALA A 270 16.36 -12.92 -51.39
CA ALA A 270 16.97 -11.64 -51.71
C ALA A 270 18.50 -11.72 -51.58
N THR A 271 19.20 -10.64 -51.89
CA THR A 271 20.63 -10.52 -51.55
C THR A 271 20.81 -10.75 -50.06
N ARG A 272 21.63 -11.73 -49.68
CA ARG A 272 21.82 -12.07 -48.27
C ARG A 272 22.43 -10.90 -47.49
N HIS A 273 21.77 -10.52 -46.40
CA HIS A 273 22.32 -9.62 -45.40
C HIS A 273 23.27 -10.39 -44.46
N HIS A 274 24.22 -9.69 -43.85
CA HIS A 274 25.07 -10.32 -42.84
C HIS A 274 24.25 -10.66 -41.59
N VAL A 275 23.39 -9.73 -41.14
CA VAL A 275 22.57 -9.91 -39.93
C VAL A 275 21.17 -9.32 -40.12
N THR A 276 20.14 -10.10 -39.79
CA THR A 276 18.79 -9.54 -39.52
C THR A 276 18.65 -9.24 -38.05
N VAL A 277 18.15 -8.05 -37.71
CA VAL A 277 17.97 -7.61 -36.33
C VAL A 277 16.49 -7.45 -36.02
N PHE A 278 16.00 -8.16 -35.01
CA PHE A 278 14.68 -7.93 -34.43
C PHE A 278 14.77 -7.00 -33.23
N THR A 279 14.15 -5.83 -33.31
CA THR A 279 14.20 -4.81 -32.26
C THR A 279 12.86 -4.71 -31.53
N CYS A 280 12.86 -4.86 -30.21
CA CYS A 280 11.66 -4.60 -29.40
C CYS A 280 11.29 -3.11 -29.44
N SER A 281 10.00 -2.77 -29.48
CA SER A 281 9.55 -1.37 -29.43
C SER A 281 9.92 -0.59 -28.15
N PHE A 282 10.32 -1.30 -27.09
CA PHE A 282 10.80 -0.71 -25.85
C PHE A 282 12.33 -0.63 -25.79
N PHE A 283 13.01 -1.09 -26.84
CA PHE A 283 14.43 -0.84 -27.03
C PHE A 283 14.61 0.59 -27.54
N PRO A 284 15.69 1.31 -27.16
CA PRO A 284 15.93 2.67 -27.60
C PRO A 284 16.23 2.66 -29.10
N GLU A 285 16.11 3.80 -29.76
CA GLU A 285 16.57 3.90 -31.14
C GLU A 285 18.05 3.55 -31.23
N THR A 286 18.37 2.64 -32.16
CA THR A 286 19.72 2.15 -32.37
C THR A 286 20.25 2.68 -33.69
N SER A 287 21.46 3.21 -33.65
CA SER A 287 22.30 3.26 -34.84
C SER A 287 22.90 1.88 -35.07
N PHE A 288 23.15 1.55 -36.33
CA PHE A 288 23.81 0.31 -36.72
C PHE A 288 25.21 0.60 -37.29
N PRO A 289 26.17 -0.33 -37.15
CA PRO A 289 27.49 -0.19 -37.76
C PRO A 289 27.39 -0.13 -39.29
N ASN A 290 28.10 0.82 -39.92
CA ASN A 290 28.13 0.95 -41.38
C ASN A 290 28.90 -0.18 -42.08
N ASP A 291 29.74 -0.92 -41.36
CA ASP A 291 30.54 -2.03 -41.90
C ASP A 291 29.77 -3.35 -42.01
N VAL A 292 28.50 -3.37 -41.59
CA VAL A 292 27.65 -4.57 -41.61
C VAL A 292 26.34 -4.30 -42.35
N ASN A 293 26.08 -5.06 -43.40
CA ASN A 293 24.78 -5.08 -44.07
C ASN A 293 23.69 -5.66 -43.15
N ILE A 294 22.84 -4.80 -42.58
CA ILE A 294 21.83 -5.13 -41.59
C ILE A 294 20.42 -4.84 -42.13
N LYS A 295 19.49 -5.78 -41.91
CA LYS A 295 18.04 -5.55 -42.07
C LYS A 295 17.37 -5.53 -40.70
N GLU A 296 16.74 -4.42 -40.33
CA GLU A 296 16.01 -4.29 -39.07
C GLU A 296 14.52 -4.56 -39.24
N TYR A 297 13.94 -5.33 -38.32
CA TYR A 297 12.50 -5.46 -38.12
C TYR A 297 12.12 -5.01 -36.70
N LYS A 298 11.39 -3.91 -36.60
CA LYS A 298 10.85 -3.41 -35.32
C LYS A 298 9.56 -4.16 -34.98
N VAL A 299 9.59 -4.93 -33.90
CA VAL A 299 8.46 -5.72 -33.42
C VAL A 299 7.90 -5.16 -32.11
N PRO A 300 6.59 -5.30 -31.83
CA PRO A 300 6.02 -4.85 -30.55
C PRO A 300 6.68 -5.51 -29.32
N CYS A 301 7.09 -6.77 -29.47
CA CYS A 301 7.76 -7.53 -28.42
C CYS A 301 8.65 -8.60 -29.06
N LEU A 302 9.83 -8.89 -28.51
CA LEU A 302 10.61 -10.04 -29.02
C LEU A 302 9.86 -11.37 -28.92
N GLY A 303 8.95 -11.48 -27.94
CA GLY A 303 8.10 -12.67 -27.78
C GLY A 303 7.11 -12.90 -28.92
N SER A 304 6.91 -11.92 -29.80
CA SER A 304 6.05 -12.04 -30.99
C SER A 304 6.77 -12.60 -32.21
N VAL A 305 8.10 -12.67 -32.18
CA VAL A 305 8.87 -13.22 -33.30
C VAL A 305 8.59 -14.72 -33.39
N MET A 306 8.10 -15.16 -34.55
CA MET A 306 7.85 -16.57 -34.78
C MET A 306 9.15 -17.29 -35.14
N ILE A 307 9.31 -18.51 -34.65
CA ILE A 307 10.49 -19.31 -34.96
C ILE A 307 10.55 -19.71 -36.43
N LYS A 308 9.40 -19.96 -37.07
CA LYS A 308 9.33 -20.30 -38.50
C LYS A 308 9.88 -19.17 -39.38
N ASP A 309 9.55 -17.93 -39.03
CA ASP A 309 10.08 -16.74 -39.70
C ASP A 309 11.59 -16.63 -39.56
N VAL A 310 12.11 -16.85 -38.35
CA VAL A 310 13.57 -16.85 -38.10
C VAL A 310 14.27 -17.92 -38.94
N GLN A 311 13.68 -19.10 -39.08
CA GLN A 311 14.22 -20.19 -39.90
C GLN A 311 14.25 -19.81 -41.38
N GLN A 312 13.16 -19.25 -41.89
CA GLN A 312 13.07 -18.80 -43.28
C GLN A 312 14.07 -17.68 -43.58
N ILE A 313 14.24 -16.73 -42.67
CA ILE A 313 15.24 -15.67 -42.79
C ILE A 313 16.66 -16.24 -42.82
N LEU A 314 16.97 -17.23 -41.96
CA LEU A 314 18.27 -17.88 -41.94
C LEU A 314 18.55 -18.70 -43.22
N ASP A 315 17.51 -19.17 -43.90
CA ASP A 315 17.65 -19.90 -45.16
C ASP A 315 17.75 -18.96 -46.36
N ASN A 316 16.95 -17.90 -46.41
CA ASN A 316 16.74 -17.13 -47.64
C ASN A 316 17.37 -15.73 -47.61
N ASN A 317 17.50 -15.10 -46.44
CA ASN A 317 17.71 -13.65 -46.36
C ASN A 317 18.97 -13.24 -45.60
N SER A 318 19.41 -14.00 -44.59
CA SER A 318 20.52 -13.57 -43.72
C SER A 318 21.38 -14.71 -43.21
N GLU A 319 22.67 -14.41 -43.01
CA GLU A 319 23.60 -15.36 -42.40
C GLU A 319 23.34 -15.54 -40.91
N LYS A 320 23.00 -14.47 -40.19
CA LYS A 320 22.73 -14.50 -38.74
C LYS A 320 21.50 -13.69 -38.38
N VAL A 321 20.96 -13.96 -37.19
CA VAL A 321 19.83 -13.21 -36.63
C VAL A 321 20.16 -12.74 -35.22
N ALA A 322 19.99 -11.45 -34.97
CA ALA A 322 20.15 -10.83 -33.67
C ALA A 322 18.81 -10.33 -33.12
N PHE A 323 18.68 -10.33 -31.80
CA PHE A 323 17.52 -9.83 -31.08
C PHE A 323 17.96 -8.72 -30.13
N LEU A 324 17.27 -7.58 -30.16
CA LEU A 324 17.51 -6.44 -29.27
C LEU A 324 16.33 -6.28 -28.31
N GLY A 325 16.57 -6.58 -27.03
CA GLY A 325 15.51 -6.75 -26.04
C GLY A 325 15.71 -5.98 -24.74
N CYS A 326 14.63 -5.85 -23.98
CA CYS A 326 14.66 -5.25 -22.65
C CYS A 326 15.42 -6.14 -21.65
N GLU A 327 16.15 -5.57 -20.69
CA GLU A 327 16.73 -6.39 -19.61
C GLU A 327 15.64 -6.92 -18.67
N ASP A 328 14.83 -6.01 -18.11
CA ASP A 328 13.57 -6.33 -17.45
C ASP A 328 12.43 -6.19 -18.46
N CYS A 329 11.78 -7.30 -18.81
CA CYS A 329 10.80 -7.33 -19.89
C CYS A 329 9.54 -6.55 -19.50
N TYR A 330 9.19 -5.55 -20.31
CA TYR A 330 7.97 -4.75 -20.11
C TYR A 330 6.71 -5.64 -20.10
N TYR A 331 6.61 -6.61 -21.00
CA TYR A 331 5.51 -7.58 -21.07
C TYR A 331 5.78 -8.88 -20.29
N ARG A 332 6.56 -8.82 -19.21
CA ARG A 332 6.89 -9.90 -18.27
C ARG A 332 7.75 -11.03 -18.85
N TYR A 333 7.20 -11.82 -19.77
CA TYR A 333 7.84 -13.05 -20.25
C TYR A 333 8.25 -13.03 -21.72
N GLY A 334 7.93 -11.97 -22.48
CA GLY A 334 8.17 -11.91 -23.92
C GLY A 334 9.60 -12.28 -24.32
N LYS A 335 10.60 -11.63 -23.72
CA LYS A 335 12.02 -11.98 -23.94
C LYS A 335 12.33 -13.43 -23.55
N ASN A 336 11.90 -13.84 -22.37
CA ASN A 336 12.26 -15.15 -21.82
C ASN A 336 11.71 -16.28 -22.70
N TRP A 337 10.46 -16.17 -23.16
CA TRP A 337 9.89 -17.17 -24.05
C TRP A 337 10.50 -17.14 -25.44
N ALA A 338 10.85 -15.97 -25.98
CA ALA A 338 11.60 -15.90 -27.23
C ALA A 338 12.92 -16.68 -27.11
N VAL A 339 13.67 -16.45 -26.03
CA VAL A 339 14.91 -17.18 -25.73
C VAL A 339 14.65 -18.68 -25.56
N ASP A 340 13.65 -19.07 -24.76
CA ASP A 340 13.35 -20.48 -24.52
C ASP A 340 12.95 -21.22 -25.80
N ARG A 341 12.27 -20.56 -26.73
CA ARG A 341 11.92 -21.11 -28.05
C ARG A 341 13.16 -21.32 -28.93
N MET A 342 14.07 -20.36 -28.94
CA MET A 342 15.36 -20.47 -29.64
C MET A 342 16.25 -21.57 -29.04
N LEU A 343 16.22 -21.71 -27.71
CA LEU A 343 16.95 -22.73 -26.95
C LEU A 343 16.27 -24.11 -26.95
N GLN A 344 15.17 -24.29 -27.69
CA GLN A 344 14.42 -25.54 -27.75
C GLN A 344 13.87 -26.01 -26.38
N LYS A 345 13.76 -25.07 -25.42
CA LYS A 345 13.17 -25.30 -24.10
C LYS A 345 11.66 -25.08 -24.08
N ARG A 346 11.11 -24.46 -25.14
CA ARG A 346 9.70 -24.13 -25.27
C ARG A 346 9.20 -24.27 -26.71
N PRO A 347 7.99 -24.80 -26.96
CA PRO A 347 7.35 -24.75 -28.28
C PRO A 347 6.78 -23.35 -28.59
N PRO A 348 6.64 -22.97 -29.88
CA PRO A 348 7.30 -23.59 -31.03
C PRO A 348 8.82 -23.45 -30.91
N ALA A 349 9.53 -24.57 -31.04
CA ALA A 349 10.98 -24.62 -30.82
C ALA A 349 11.73 -24.51 -32.14
N LEU A 350 12.93 -23.92 -32.11
CA LEU A 350 13.84 -23.91 -33.24
C LEU A 350 14.19 -25.34 -33.67
N SER A 351 14.08 -25.63 -34.97
CA SER A 351 14.46 -26.95 -35.51
C SER A 351 15.95 -27.22 -35.24
N LYS A 352 16.25 -28.47 -34.86
CA LYS A 352 17.62 -28.96 -34.61
C LYS A 352 18.54 -28.87 -35.83
N ARG A 353 17.99 -28.64 -37.03
CA ARG A 353 18.76 -28.40 -38.26
C ARG A 353 19.56 -27.09 -38.22
N TYR A 354 19.07 -26.09 -37.48
CA TYR A 354 19.69 -24.77 -37.43
C TYR A 354 20.68 -24.69 -36.27
N ASP A 355 21.81 -24.03 -36.53
CA ASP A 355 22.82 -23.77 -35.52
C ASP A 355 22.42 -22.55 -34.66
N CYS A 356 22.28 -22.77 -33.35
CA CYS A 356 21.99 -21.73 -32.37
C CYS A 356 23.11 -20.67 -32.29
N SER A 357 24.33 -20.97 -32.73
CA SER A 357 25.44 -20.00 -32.79
C SER A 357 25.13 -18.82 -33.73
N ARG A 358 24.24 -19.02 -34.71
CA ARG A 358 23.76 -17.99 -35.65
C ARG A 358 22.72 -17.04 -35.03
N LEU A 359 22.33 -17.28 -33.78
CA LEU A 359 21.36 -16.49 -33.03
C LEU A 359 22.00 -15.82 -31.83
N ARG A 360 21.71 -14.54 -31.61
CA ARG A 360 22.20 -13.82 -30.41
C ARG A 360 21.18 -12.82 -29.87
N LEU A 361 21.05 -12.75 -28.56
CA LEU A 361 20.25 -11.74 -27.87
C LEU A 361 21.15 -10.73 -27.16
N PHE A 362 20.87 -9.45 -27.38
CA PHE A 362 21.48 -8.31 -26.70
C PHE A 362 20.46 -7.58 -25.83
N THR A 363 20.90 -7.01 -24.70
CA THR A 363 20.02 -6.31 -23.76
C THR A 363 20.43 -4.85 -23.53
N LEU A 364 19.46 -4.04 -23.07
CA LEU A 364 19.54 -2.58 -22.93
C LEU A 364 20.82 -2.03 -22.28
N ASN A 365 21.32 -2.63 -21.20
CA ASN A 365 22.33 -2.00 -20.36
C ASN A 365 23.77 -2.03 -20.91
N GLN A 366 24.03 -2.75 -22.01
CA GLN A 366 25.38 -2.82 -22.61
C GLN A 366 25.40 -2.90 -24.14
N HIS A 367 24.38 -2.39 -24.84
CA HIS A 367 24.42 -2.35 -26.31
C HIS A 367 25.61 -1.49 -26.79
N LYS A 368 26.69 -2.17 -27.18
CA LYS A 368 27.81 -1.57 -27.90
C LYS A 368 27.67 -1.95 -29.37
N LEU A 369 27.72 -0.94 -30.24
CA LEU A 369 27.73 -1.10 -31.70
C LEU A 369 28.76 -2.15 -32.15
N GLU A 370 29.90 -2.19 -31.49
CA GLU A 370 31.00 -3.13 -31.73
C GLU A 370 30.57 -4.60 -31.58
N LEU A 371 29.69 -4.93 -30.63
CA LEU A 371 29.26 -6.31 -30.37
C LEU A 371 28.43 -6.90 -31.54
N LEU A 372 27.70 -6.06 -32.27
CA LEU A 372 26.98 -6.48 -33.48
C LEU A 372 27.96 -6.71 -34.65
N SER A 373 28.98 -5.87 -34.79
CA SER A 373 30.05 -6.05 -35.79
C SER A 373 30.87 -7.31 -35.50
N GLU A 374 31.25 -7.55 -34.25
CA GLU A 374 31.89 -8.79 -33.81
C GLU A 374 31.01 -10.00 -34.12
N PHE A 375 29.73 -9.95 -33.75
CA PHE A 375 28.80 -11.05 -34.01
C PHE A 375 28.65 -11.34 -35.50
N SER A 376 28.65 -10.32 -36.36
CA SER A 376 28.63 -10.51 -37.81
C SER A 376 29.85 -11.30 -38.30
N LYS A 377 31.04 -10.98 -37.79
CA LYS A 377 32.34 -11.54 -38.24
C LYS A 377 32.70 -12.89 -37.61
N GLU A 378 32.09 -13.26 -36.49
CA GLU A 378 32.36 -14.53 -35.80
C GLU A 378 32.12 -15.76 -36.72
N THR A 379 33.08 -16.65 -36.87
CA THR A 379 32.86 -17.91 -37.59
C THR A 379 31.90 -18.83 -36.84
N ASN A 380 30.94 -19.42 -37.54
CA ASN A 380 29.98 -20.37 -36.96
C ASN A 380 30.74 -21.59 -36.42
N GLY A 381 30.93 -21.66 -35.10
CA GLY A 381 31.63 -22.75 -34.44
C GLY A 381 30.69 -23.92 -34.14
N LYS A 382 31.17 -25.17 -34.31
CA LYS A 382 30.46 -26.41 -33.90
C LYS A 382 30.24 -26.54 -32.37
N THR A 383 30.63 -25.53 -31.59
CA THR A 383 30.72 -25.58 -30.13
C THR A 383 29.73 -24.62 -29.48
N GLY A 384 28.44 -24.91 -29.60
CA GLY A 384 27.42 -24.23 -28.80
C GLY A 384 26.02 -24.74 -29.07
N LYS A 385 25.54 -25.73 -28.30
CA LYS A 385 24.13 -26.14 -28.28
C LYS A 385 23.20 -25.06 -27.67
N GLU A 386 23.73 -23.90 -27.29
CA GLU A 386 23.01 -22.85 -26.57
C GLU A 386 23.14 -21.49 -27.28
N ALA A 387 22.01 -20.87 -27.63
CA ALA A 387 21.96 -19.48 -28.03
C ALA A 387 22.43 -18.61 -26.86
N GLN A 388 23.38 -17.71 -27.12
CA GLN A 388 23.99 -16.90 -26.08
C GLN A 388 23.18 -15.63 -25.84
N VAL A 389 22.83 -15.39 -24.57
CA VAL A 389 22.39 -14.08 -24.11
C VAL A 389 23.64 -13.32 -23.66
N LYS A 390 24.16 -12.43 -24.51
CA LYS A 390 25.22 -11.52 -24.11
C LYS A 390 24.63 -10.43 -23.21
N ASP A 391 25.45 -9.91 -22.31
CA ASP A 391 25.14 -8.72 -21.49
C ASP A 391 24.07 -8.88 -20.41
N PHE A 392 23.74 -10.11 -20.00
CA PHE A 392 22.80 -10.36 -18.89
C PHE A 392 23.50 -10.28 -17.52
N TYR A 393 23.11 -9.33 -16.67
CA TYR A 393 23.67 -9.22 -15.33
C TYR A 393 23.06 -10.28 -14.40
N LYS A 394 23.87 -11.27 -13.98
CA LYS A 394 23.48 -12.14 -12.87
C LYS A 394 23.59 -11.34 -11.57
N VAL A 395 22.45 -11.02 -10.97
CA VAL A 395 22.40 -10.38 -9.65
C VAL A 395 23.20 -11.22 -8.65
N LYS A 396 24.24 -10.62 -8.07
CA LYS A 396 25.02 -11.24 -6.99
C LYS A 396 24.25 -11.08 -5.68
N PRO A 397 23.65 -12.16 -5.13
CA PRO A 397 22.69 -12.04 -4.05
C PRO A 397 23.29 -11.48 -2.77
N VAL A 398 24.58 -11.75 -2.49
CA VAL A 398 25.28 -11.20 -1.32
C VAL A 398 25.39 -9.67 -1.39
N PHE A 399 25.82 -9.12 -2.54
CA PHE A 399 25.95 -7.68 -2.72
C PHE A 399 24.59 -6.98 -2.65
N ALA A 400 23.56 -7.57 -3.26
CA ALA A 400 22.20 -7.06 -3.18
C ALA A 400 21.69 -7.00 -1.73
N VAL A 401 21.99 -8.02 -0.93
CA VAL A 401 21.62 -8.04 0.49
C VAL A 401 22.40 -7.01 1.28
N LEU A 402 23.73 -6.89 1.09
CA LEU A 402 24.53 -5.87 1.76
C LEU A 402 24.04 -4.46 1.45
N MET A 403 23.73 -4.17 0.18
CA MET A 403 23.15 -2.90 -0.23
C MET A 403 21.80 -2.66 0.45
N LEU A 404 20.93 -3.68 0.50
CA LEU A 404 19.62 -3.60 1.14
C LEU A 404 19.74 -3.38 2.66
N THR A 405 20.65 -4.09 3.32
CA THR A 405 20.97 -3.94 4.75
C THR A 405 21.47 -2.54 5.06
N ALA A 406 22.43 -2.04 4.27
CA ALA A 406 22.93 -0.67 4.40
C ALA A 406 21.80 0.36 4.20
N PHE A 407 20.96 0.17 3.18
CA PHE A 407 19.80 1.00 2.93
C PHE A 407 18.83 1.03 4.12
N PHE A 408 18.50 -0.13 4.71
CA PHE A 408 17.62 -0.18 5.89
C PHE A 408 18.27 0.37 7.17
N ALA A 409 19.58 0.21 7.33
CA ALA A 409 20.31 0.81 8.45
C ALA A 409 20.19 2.34 8.45
N LEU A 410 20.14 2.97 7.26
CA LEU A 410 19.91 4.41 7.12
C LEU A 410 18.52 4.87 7.60
N PHE A 411 17.54 3.97 7.73
CA PHE A 411 16.21 4.29 8.24
C PHE A 411 16.07 4.12 9.75
N VAL A 412 17.07 3.59 10.46
CA VAL A 412 17.03 3.47 11.93
C VAL A 412 16.77 4.83 12.61
N PRO A 413 17.38 5.95 12.18
CA PRO A 413 17.04 7.27 12.73
C PRO A 413 15.56 7.66 12.52
N PHE A 414 14.95 7.25 11.40
CA PHE A 414 13.54 7.53 11.08
C PHE A 414 12.55 6.76 11.97
N THR A 415 13.00 5.79 12.76
CA THR A 415 12.14 5.10 13.74
C THR A 415 12.47 5.49 15.18
N SER A 416 13.57 6.23 15.40
CA SER A 416 14.03 6.66 16.72
C SER A 416 13.92 8.16 16.96
N THR A 417 13.51 8.98 15.98
CA THR A 417 13.28 10.41 16.20
C THR A 417 12.18 10.63 17.24
N THR A 418 12.34 11.63 18.10
CA THR A 418 11.30 12.01 19.07
C THR A 418 10.54 13.23 18.55
N VAL A 419 9.23 13.09 18.42
CA VAL A 419 8.34 14.20 18.03
C VAL A 419 7.43 14.51 19.21
N ARG A 420 7.50 15.74 19.69
CA ARG A 420 6.69 16.20 20.83
C ARG A 420 5.33 16.71 20.33
N PHE A 421 4.25 16.07 20.79
CA PHE A 421 2.87 16.55 20.60
C PHE A 421 2.38 17.38 21.77
N PHE A 422 2.95 17.15 22.96
CA PHE A 422 2.76 17.97 24.15
C PHE A 422 4.08 18.68 24.45
N ASN A 423 4.02 19.98 24.72
CA ASN A 423 5.19 20.75 25.11
C ASN A 423 5.34 20.66 26.64
N PRO A 424 6.46 20.11 27.18
CA PRO A 424 6.64 19.99 28.63
C PRO A 424 6.64 21.32 29.40
N LYS A 425 6.81 22.45 28.70
CA LYS A 425 6.75 23.79 29.31
C LYS A 425 5.32 24.31 29.48
N ASP A 426 4.35 23.74 28.77
CA ASP A 426 2.97 24.18 28.83
C ASP A 426 2.30 23.64 30.09
N LYS A 427 1.45 24.45 30.72
CA LYS A 427 0.55 24.00 31.79
C LYS A 427 -0.75 23.53 31.15
N THR A 428 -0.87 22.23 30.94
CA THR A 428 -2.05 21.64 30.30
C THR A 428 -3.04 21.17 31.37
N LEU A 429 -4.27 21.68 31.32
CA LEU A 429 -5.39 21.19 32.12
C LEU A 429 -6.27 20.28 31.27
N ILE A 430 -6.59 19.11 31.80
CA ILE A 430 -7.47 18.14 31.17
C ILE A 430 -8.59 17.82 32.14
N VAL A 431 -9.83 18.10 31.74
CA VAL A 431 -11.02 17.68 32.49
C VAL A 431 -11.62 16.52 31.74
N ASN A 432 -11.67 15.34 32.35
CA ASN A 432 -12.24 14.17 31.71
C ASN A 432 -12.95 13.25 32.70
N PHE A 433 -14.26 13.09 32.56
CA PHE A 433 -15.04 12.12 33.33
C PHE A 433 -16.42 11.86 32.72
N LYS A 434 -17.01 10.72 33.10
CA LYS A 434 -18.41 10.40 32.84
C LYS A 434 -19.30 11.06 33.88
N TYR A 435 -20.36 11.74 33.46
CA TYR A 435 -21.31 12.38 34.35
C TYR A 435 -22.75 11.98 34.01
N ILE A 436 -23.52 11.67 35.05
CA ILE A 436 -24.96 11.37 34.94
C ILE A 436 -25.70 12.50 35.64
N SER A 437 -26.29 13.39 34.84
CA SER A 437 -27.05 14.53 35.36
C SER A 437 -28.45 14.16 35.81
N SER A 438 -29.06 15.05 36.59
CA SER A 438 -30.41 14.93 37.11
C SER A 438 -31.44 14.79 35.96
N PRO A 439 -32.45 13.92 36.12
CA PRO A 439 -33.54 13.79 35.15
C PRO A 439 -34.38 15.07 35.11
N THR A 440 -34.73 15.52 33.91
CA THR A 440 -35.60 16.69 33.68
C THR A 440 -37.03 16.29 33.35
N ALA A 441 -37.20 15.13 32.71
CA ALA A 441 -38.51 14.55 32.43
C ALA A 441 -38.49 13.04 32.63
N PHE A 442 -39.61 12.51 33.10
CA PHE A 442 -39.86 11.08 33.22
C PHE A 442 -40.94 10.64 32.23
N GLU A 443 -40.76 9.46 31.65
CA GLU A 443 -41.78 8.80 30.83
C GLU A 443 -42.82 8.18 31.77
N LYS A 444 -44.10 8.55 31.57
CA LYS A 444 -45.20 7.95 32.31
C LYS A 444 -45.53 6.59 31.69
N SER A 445 -45.50 5.54 32.50
CA SER A 445 -45.92 4.20 32.07
C SER A 445 -47.38 4.22 31.61
N THR A 446 -47.62 3.91 30.34
CA THR A 446 -48.96 3.84 29.72
C THR A 446 -49.62 2.47 29.86
N SER A 447 -48.90 1.45 30.34
CA SER A 447 -49.47 0.11 30.52
C SER A 447 -50.40 0.04 31.74
N THR A 448 -51.58 -0.51 31.56
CA THR A 448 -52.58 -0.76 32.63
C THR A 448 -52.27 -2.01 33.44
N MET A 449 -51.38 -2.88 32.97
CA MET A 449 -51.02 -4.14 33.64
C MET A 449 -49.82 -3.94 34.58
N LYS A 450 -50.01 -4.17 35.88
CA LYS A 450 -48.99 -3.95 36.93
C LYS A 450 -47.63 -4.63 36.67
N HIS A 451 -47.61 -5.77 35.99
CA HIS A 451 -46.37 -6.50 35.67
C HIS A 451 -45.57 -5.92 34.48
N MET A 452 -46.14 -4.96 33.75
CA MET A 452 -45.49 -4.23 32.66
C MET A 452 -45.16 -2.77 33.03
N GLN A 453 -45.45 -2.36 34.26
CA GLN A 453 -45.08 -1.04 34.77
C GLN A 453 -43.69 -1.13 35.38
N SER A 454 -42.75 -0.28 34.94
CA SER A 454 -41.44 -0.21 35.60
C SER A 454 -41.59 0.35 37.01
N ALA A 455 -41.01 -0.32 38.01
CA ALA A 455 -41.07 0.11 39.41
C ALA A 455 -40.36 1.46 39.64
N ALA A 456 -39.37 1.79 38.81
CA ALA A 456 -38.73 3.11 38.76
C ALA A 456 -39.20 3.87 37.52
N PRO A 457 -39.47 5.19 37.61
CA PRO A 457 -39.87 5.99 36.46
C PRO A 457 -38.74 6.03 35.43
N VAL A 458 -39.06 5.70 34.17
CA VAL A 458 -38.08 5.72 33.08
C VAL A 458 -37.71 7.17 32.78
N VAL A 459 -36.43 7.50 32.79
CA VAL A 459 -35.95 8.85 32.52
C VAL A 459 -36.09 9.12 31.02
N LYS A 460 -36.82 10.18 30.66
CA LYS A 460 -37.03 10.59 29.27
C LYS A 460 -35.95 11.54 28.76
N SER A 461 -35.47 12.44 29.62
CA SER A 461 -34.40 13.38 29.32
C SER A 461 -33.68 13.80 30.60
N ARG A 462 -32.43 14.23 30.47
CA ARG A 462 -31.61 14.72 31.59
C ARG A 462 -31.18 16.17 31.38
N SER A 463 -30.73 16.82 32.44
CA SER A 463 -30.21 18.18 32.38
C SER A 463 -28.91 18.25 31.59
N SER A 464 -28.74 19.31 30.81
CA SER A 464 -27.43 19.69 30.30
C SER A 464 -26.57 20.25 31.44
N VAL A 465 -25.26 20.31 31.20
CA VAL A 465 -24.29 20.74 32.21
C VAL A 465 -23.35 21.77 31.60
N GLU A 466 -23.07 22.82 32.35
CA GLU A 466 -22.16 23.89 31.97
C GLU A 466 -20.86 23.77 32.77
N LEU A 467 -19.73 23.66 32.05
CA LEU A 467 -18.39 23.67 32.63
C LEU A 467 -17.77 25.05 32.48
N LYS A 468 -17.42 25.68 33.61
CA LYS A 468 -16.69 26.95 33.65
C LYS A 468 -15.37 26.78 34.38
N ILE A 469 -14.33 27.40 33.85
CA ILE A 469 -12.99 27.39 34.43
C ILE A 469 -12.55 28.84 34.59
N TYR A 470 -12.12 29.20 35.80
CA TYR A 470 -11.69 30.55 36.15
C TYR A 470 -10.25 30.56 36.63
N ALA A 471 -9.56 31.69 36.44
CA ALA A 471 -8.31 31.96 37.14
C ALA A 471 -8.59 32.21 38.63
N SER A 472 -8.01 31.43 39.55
CA SER A 472 -8.34 31.54 40.99
C SER A 472 -8.04 32.93 41.58
N GLY A 473 -6.98 33.59 41.10
CA GLY A 473 -6.56 34.89 41.64
C GLY A 473 -7.43 36.07 41.20
N SER A 474 -7.91 36.07 39.96
CA SER A 474 -8.65 37.20 39.36
C SER A 474 -10.12 36.91 39.08
N ARG A 475 -10.55 35.65 39.25
CA ARG A 475 -11.85 35.13 38.82
C ARG A 475 -12.22 35.43 37.37
N LYS A 476 -11.21 35.65 36.51
CA LYS A 476 -11.39 35.79 35.07
C LYS A 476 -11.83 34.45 34.47
N LEU A 477 -12.91 34.46 33.69
CA LEU A 477 -13.39 33.29 32.94
C LEU A 477 -12.35 32.92 31.87
N LEU A 478 -11.83 31.70 31.94
CA LEU A 478 -10.85 31.14 31.01
C LEU A 478 -11.50 30.22 29.98
N TYR A 479 -12.55 29.51 30.37
CA TYR A 479 -13.24 28.55 29.52
C TYR A 479 -14.70 28.38 29.95
N GLU A 480 -15.58 28.24 28.96
CA GLU A 480 -16.99 27.94 29.16
C GLU A 480 -17.45 26.99 28.05
N LYS A 481 -18.10 25.89 28.42
CA LYS A 481 -18.72 24.98 27.46
C LYS A 481 -19.91 24.27 28.06
N GLN A 482 -21.00 24.23 27.31
CA GLN A 482 -22.17 23.43 27.63
C GLN A 482 -22.03 22.02 27.02
N TYR A 483 -22.36 21.01 27.83
CA TYR A 483 -22.40 19.61 27.45
C TYR A 483 -23.84 19.10 27.55
N THR A 484 -24.32 18.49 26.48
CA THR A 484 -25.66 17.92 26.40
C THR A 484 -25.62 16.41 26.67
N PRO A 485 -26.67 15.82 27.28
CA PRO A 485 -26.78 14.39 27.44
C PRO A 485 -26.79 13.68 26.08
N ARG A 486 -26.27 12.46 26.04
CA ARG A 486 -26.14 11.71 24.78
C ARG A 486 -27.34 10.79 24.55
N GLY A 487 -27.30 10.05 23.44
CA GLY A 487 -28.35 9.12 23.04
C GLY A 487 -29.46 9.83 22.27
N MET A 488 -30.21 9.07 21.47
CA MET A 488 -31.28 9.60 20.63
C MET A 488 -32.37 10.31 21.45
N ARG A 489 -32.50 9.97 22.74
CA ARG A 489 -33.45 10.53 23.70
C ARG A 489 -32.84 11.53 24.70
N HIS A 490 -31.52 11.78 24.66
CA HIS A 490 -30.82 12.64 25.63
C HIS A 490 -31.00 12.17 27.10
N ASP A 491 -30.99 10.85 27.32
CA ASP A 491 -31.32 10.17 28.58
C ASP A 491 -30.13 9.42 29.21
N ILE A 492 -29.00 9.34 28.51
CA ILE A 492 -27.79 8.64 28.99
C ILE A 492 -26.69 9.60 29.47
N ALA A 493 -25.69 9.02 30.14
CA ALA A 493 -24.53 9.74 30.64
C ALA A 493 -23.80 10.56 29.54
N MET A 494 -23.39 11.76 29.91
CA MET A 494 -22.49 12.59 29.12
C MET A 494 -21.04 12.30 29.50
N PHE A 495 -20.13 12.53 28.57
CA PHE A 495 -18.71 12.59 28.87
C PHE A 495 -18.26 14.05 28.79
N ILE A 496 -17.74 14.55 29.91
CA ILE A 496 -17.15 15.86 29.97
C ILE A 496 -15.70 15.69 29.55
N PHE A 497 -15.31 16.29 28.43
CA PHE A 497 -13.92 16.34 27.97
C PHE A 497 -13.56 17.76 27.53
N THR A 498 -12.52 18.32 28.15
CA THR A 498 -11.84 19.52 27.67
C THR A 498 -10.34 19.39 27.88
N GLN A 499 -9.58 19.96 26.95
CA GLN A 499 -8.14 20.07 27.00
C GLN A 499 -7.78 21.49 26.65
N MET A 500 -7.05 22.18 27.53
CA MET A 500 -6.59 23.53 27.28
C MET A 500 -5.23 23.78 27.93
N ASN A 501 -4.45 24.67 27.32
CA ASN A 501 -3.24 25.21 27.92
C ASN A 501 -3.60 26.49 28.68
N ILE A 502 -3.11 26.60 29.92
CA ILE A 502 -3.43 27.68 30.86
C ILE A 502 -2.15 28.45 31.19
N THR A 503 -2.24 29.75 31.43
CA THR A 503 -1.08 30.57 31.81
C THR A 503 -0.90 30.68 33.32
N GLU A 504 -2.02 30.64 34.03
CA GLU A 504 -2.18 30.78 35.46
C GLU A 504 -1.66 29.54 36.23
N ASP A 505 -1.21 29.73 37.47
CA ASP A 505 -0.76 28.63 38.34
C ASP A 505 -1.91 27.91 39.07
N LYS A 506 -3.03 28.61 39.26
CA LYS A 506 -4.20 28.12 39.99
C LYS A 506 -5.49 28.43 39.23
N VAL A 507 -6.38 27.45 39.17
CA VAL A 507 -7.70 27.59 38.55
C VAL A 507 -8.82 27.06 39.45
N ASP A 508 -9.99 27.67 39.31
CA ASP A 508 -11.23 27.20 39.93
C ASP A 508 -12.10 26.57 38.84
N VAL A 509 -12.62 25.38 39.09
CA VAL A 509 -13.44 24.63 38.14
C VAL A 509 -14.84 24.43 38.69
N GLU A 510 -15.83 24.85 37.93
CA GLU A 510 -17.24 24.80 38.28
C GLU A 510 -18.02 24.02 37.21
N LEU A 511 -18.79 23.03 37.65
CA LEU A 511 -19.66 22.25 36.79
C LEU A 511 -21.10 22.35 37.33
N LYS A 512 -22.02 22.87 36.52
CA LYS A 512 -23.38 23.18 36.96
C LYS A 512 -24.44 22.61 36.04
N GLU A 513 -25.44 21.95 36.60
CA GLU A 513 -26.63 21.52 35.85
C GLU A 513 -27.52 22.73 35.50
N THR A 514 -27.93 22.84 34.24
CA THR A 514 -28.77 23.96 33.75
C THR A 514 -30.23 23.83 34.20
N GLU A 515 -30.72 22.61 34.37
CA GLU A 515 -32.10 22.24 34.66
C GLU A 515 -32.16 21.12 35.72
N GLY A 516 -33.36 20.72 36.13
CA GLY A 516 -33.55 19.66 37.14
C GLY A 516 -33.17 20.13 38.55
N GLU A 517 -32.38 19.32 39.26
CA GLU A 517 -31.97 19.60 40.65
C GLU A 517 -30.89 20.68 40.76
N LYS A 518 -30.34 21.15 39.63
CA LYS A 518 -29.31 22.21 39.56
C LYS A 518 -28.09 21.90 40.42
N ARG A 519 -27.63 20.64 40.41
CA ARG A 519 -26.44 20.23 41.15
C ARG A 519 -25.21 21.00 40.66
N GLU A 520 -24.33 21.33 41.59
CA GLU A 520 -23.12 22.09 41.33
C GLU A 520 -21.92 21.37 41.96
N LEU A 521 -20.87 21.18 41.16
CA LEU A 521 -19.60 20.63 41.60
C LEU A 521 -18.54 21.71 41.43
N ILE A 522 -17.87 22.06 42.52
CA ILE A 522 -16.86 23.12 42.55
C ILE A 522 -15.56 22.53 43.09
N LEU A 523 -14.46 22.81 42.40
CA LEU A 523 -13.11 22.53 42.86
C LEU A 523 -12.27 23.80 42.74
N ASN A 524 -11.91 24.38 43.88
CA ASN A 524 -11.16 25.63 43.96
C ASN A 524 -9.65 25.38 44.11
N GLU A 525 -8.86 26.37 43.71
CA GLU A 525 -7.40 26.41 43.85
C GLU A 525 -6.66 25.20 43.27
N VAL A 526 -7.12 24.67 42.13
CA VAL A 526 -6.44 23.59 41.42
C VAL A 526 -5.08 24.08 40.92
N GLN A 527 -4.01 23.51 41.47
CA GLN A 527 -2.66 23.83 41.04
C GLN A 527 -2.35 23.18 39.68
N VAL A 528 -2.11 24.00 38.66
CA VAL A 528 -1.76 23.53 37.31
C VAL A 528 -0.26 23.67 37.11
N LYS A 529 0.43 22.54 36.97
CA LYS A 529 1.90 22.50 36.83
C LYS A 529 2.32 22.32 35.36
N PRO A 530 3.45 22.91 34.94
CA PRO A 530 4.05 22.57 33.66
C PRO A 530 4.54 21.12 33.68
N GLY A 531 4.46 20.43 32.54
CA GLY A 531 4.98 19.06 32.38
C GLY A 531 3.89 18.04 32.11
N ASP A 532 3.64 17.14 33.06
CA ASP A 532 2.82 15.93 32.90
C ASP A 532 1.32 16.18 32.72
N GLY A 533 0.88 17.44 32.82
CA GLY A 533 -0.51 17.85 32.74
C GLY A 533 -1.23 17.67 34.09
N THR A 534 -2.33 18.40 34.27
CA THR A 534 -3.20 18.29 35.44
C THR A 534 -4.54 17.72 35.02
N PHE A 535 -4.88 16.56 35.56
CA PHE A 535 -6.08 15.81 35.19
C PHE A 535 -7.15 15.97 36.26
N LEU A 536 -8.36 16.38 35.86
CA LEU A 536 -9.53 16.44 36.72
C LEU A 536 -10.49 15.31 36.38
N ILE A 537 -10.83 14.53 37.40
CA ILE A 537 -11.71 13.36 37.32
C ILE A 537 -12.86 13.51 38.33
N LEU A 538 -13.87 12.66 38.16
CA LEU A 538 -14.96 12.52 39.12
C LEU A 538 -14.72 11.27 39.96
N HIS A 539 -14.47 11.43 41.26
CA HIS A 539 -14.29 10.34 42.21
C HIS A 539 -15.34 10.48 43.32
N ASP A 540 -16.12 9.42 43.58
CA ASP A 540 -17.23 9.41 44.55
C ASP A 540 -18.19 10.61 44.44
N GLY A 541 -18.48 11.03 43.20
CA GLY A 541 -19.39 12.14 42.92
C GLY A 541 -18.82 13.54 43.18
N LYS A 542 -17.51 13.66 43.49
CA LYS A 542 -16.82 14.94 43.67
C LYS A 542 -15.73 15.13 42.60
N LEU A 543 -15.50 16.38 42.20
CA LEU A 543 -14.38 16.74 41.33
C LEU A 543 -13.08 16.67 42.13
N VAL A 544 -12.10 15.92 41.63
CA VAL A 544 -10.78 15.79 42.25
C VAL A 544 -9.68 15.83 41.19
N VAL A 545 -8.47 16.21 41.62
CA VAL A 545 -7.26 16.07 40.80
C VAL A 545 -6.84 14.61 40.83
N ALA A 546 -6.68 13.99 39.66
CA ALA A 546 -6.26 12.60 39.55
C ALA A 546 -4.87 12.39 40.16
N LYS A 547 -4.74 11.37 41.00
CA LYS A 547 -3.49 10.90 41.59
C LYS A 547 -3.36 9.40 41.32
N GLU A 548 -2.15 8.85 41.44
CA GLU A 548 -1.99 7.39 41.41
C GLU A 548 -2.81 6.77 42.56
N GLY A 549 -3.83 5.97 42.21
CA GLY A 549 -4.72 5.30 43.17
C GLY A 549 -6.13 5.91 43.35
N THR A 550 -6.45 6.99 42.64
CA THR A 550 -7.82 7.55 42.49
C THR A 550 -8.32 7.33 41.07
#